data_AF-A0A5C1A4T3-F1
#
_entry.id   AF-A0A5C1A4T3-F1
#
_cell.length_a   1.000
_cell.length_b   1.000
_cell.length_c   1.000
_cell.angle_alpha   90.00
_cell.angle_beta   90.00
_cell.angle_gamma   90.00
#
_symmetry.space_group_name_H-M   'P 1'
#
loop_
_entity.id
_entity.type
_entity.pdbx_description
1 polymer ?
#
loop_
_entity_poly.entity_id
_entity_poly.type
_entity_poly.pdbx_seq_one_letter_code
_entity_poly.pdbx_strand_id
1 'polypeptide(L)'
;MDECLAYFRQAVTNPASVPPWSEWWAQNAALVEQVFPLIDYVRLKHRRLLGARQILRNRGELPDDFEPPSGRVTGSCPNCGDRVSSPNGTHIFCPNCGLIEEYHTVSNR
;
A
#
# COMPACT_ATOMS: atom_id res chain seq x y z
N MET A 1 4.00 16.01 9.58
CA MET A 1 2.73 15.39 9.13
C MET A 1 2.61 15.41 7.60
N ASP A 2 2.79 16.57 6.97
CA ASP A 2 2.60 16.71 5.51
C ASP A 2 3.48 15.79 4.67
N GLU A 3 4.73 15.57 5.08
CA GLU A 3 5.63 14.62 4.40
C GLU A 3 5.09 13.19 4.40
N CYS A 4 4.55 12.71 5.53
CA CYS A 4 3.94 11.39 5.61
C CYS A 4 2.68 11.32 4.74
N LEU A 5 1.85 12.36 4.73
CA LEU A 5 0.66 12.42 3.89
C LEU A 5 1.01 12.45 2.40
N ALA A 6 2.07 13.17 2.02
CA ALA A 6 2.58 13.19 0.66
C ALA A 6 3.00 11.79 0.21
N TYR A 7 3.76 11.07 1.06
CA TYR A 7 4.07 9.66 0.81
C TYR A 7 2.81 8.81 0.70
N PHE A 8 1.83 8.94 1.61
CA PHE A 8 0.60 8.13 1.56
C PHE A 8 -0.19 8.35 0.27
N ARG A 9 -0.37 9.60 -0.16
CA ARG A 9 -1.06 9.92 -1.41
C ARG A 9 -0.37 9.24 -2.59
N GLN A 10 0.95 9.32 -2.63
CA GLN A 10 1.71 8.79 -3.75
C GLN A 10 1.82 7.26 -3.70
N ALA A 11 1.93 6.66 -2.52
CA ALA A 11 1.91 5.21 -2.33
C ALA A 11 0.55 4.60 -2.72
N VAL A 12 -0.55 5.34 -2.56
CA VAL A 12 -1.88 4.88 -2.97
C VAL A 12 -2.13 5.03 -4.47
N THR A 13 -1.68 6.13 -5.07
CA THR A 13 -2.02 6.48 -6.47
C THR A 13 -0.95 6.05 -7.48
N ASN A 14 0.32 6.13 -7.10
CA ASN A 14 1.46 5.76 -7.94
C ASN A 14 2.56 5.06 -7.10
N PRO A 15 2.29 3.85 -6.58
CA PRO A 15 3.21 3.15 -5.68
C PRO A 15 4.56 2.78 -6.32
N ALA A 16 4.67 2.79 -7.65
CA ALA A 16 5.94 2.59 -8.34
C ALA A 16 6.91 3.77 -8.15
N SER A 17 6.39 4.98 -7.93
CA SER A 17 7.19 6.21 -7.79
C SER A 17 7.77 6.46 -6.40
N VAL A 18 7.45 5.62 -5.42
CA VAL A 18 7.92 5.75 -4.03
C VAL A 18 8.52 4.44 -3.53
N PRO A 19 9.34 4.49 -2.46
CA PRO A 19 9.86 3.29 -1.83
C PRO A 19 8.72 2.38 -1.32
N PRO A 20 8.94 1.06 -1.28
CA PRO A 20 8.04 0.10 -0.63
C PRO A 20 7.76 0.49 0.83
N TRP A 21 6.58 0.11 1.34
CA TRP A 21 6.18 0.47 2.70
C TRP A 21 7.22 0.09 3.75
N SER A 22 7.75 -1.14 3.70
CA SER A 22 8.74 -1.62 4.67
C SER A 22 10.00 -0.76 4.70
N GLU A 23 10.47 -0.32 3.53
CA GLU A 23 11.67 0.52 3.39
C GLU A 23 11.41 1.94 3.88
N TRP A 24 10.31 2.54 3.46
CA TRP A 24 9.93 3.88 3.91
C TRP A 24 9.68 3.92 5.42
N TRP A 25 8.95 2.93 5.94
CA TRP A 25 8.63 2.83 7.36
C TRP A 25 9.90 2.70 8.22
N ALA A 26 10.87 1.88 7.79
CA ALA A 26 12.13 1.73 8.51
C ALA A 26 12.87 3.07 8.71
N GLN A 27 12.74 3.99 7.77
CA GLN A 27 13.37 5.31 7.82
C GLN A 27 12.50 6.37 8.52
N ASN A 28 11.17 6.20 8.52
CA ASN A 28 10.23 7.26 8.91
C ASN A 28 9.37 6.93 10.14
N ALA A 29 9.48 5.73 10.72
CA ALA A 29 8.62 5.31 11.84
C ALA A 29 8.64 6.30 13.03
N ALA A 30 9.81 6.84 13.37
CA ALA A 30 9.96 7.82 14.45
C ALA A 30 9.23 9.15 14.13
N LEU A 31 9.29 9.61 12.87
CA LEU A 31 8.55 10.78 12.42
C LEU A 31 7.04 10.52 12.51
N VAL A 32 6.57 9.34 12.07
CA VAL A 32 5.14 8.97 12.14
C VAL A 32 4.65 8.97 13.59
N GLU A 33 5.43 8.42 14.51
CA GLU A 33 5.10 8.39 15.95
C GLU A 33 4.96 9.79 16.55
N GLN A 34 5.80 10.73 16.12
CA GLN A 34 5.77 12.11 16.61
C GLN A 34 4.57 12.90 16.07
N VAL A 35 4.16 12.65 14.81
CA VAL A 35 3.20 13.53 14.12
C VAL A 35 1.78 12.99 14.08
N PHE A 36 1.57 11.69 14.31
CA PHE A 36 0.23 11.10 14.36
C PHE A 36 -0.19 10.75 15.79
N PRO A 37 -1.49 10.87 16.13
CA PRO A 37 -2.01 10.32 17.38
C PRO A 37 -1.70 8.82 17.49
N LEU A 38 -1.57 8.33 18.73
CA LEU A 38 -1.21 6.93 19.00
C LEU A 38 -2.09 5.92 18.24
N ILE A 39 -3.40 6.18 18.14
CA ILE A 39 -4.34 5.31 17.42
C ILE A 39 -3.99 5.19 15.93
N ASP A 40 -3.58 6.28 15.29
CA ASP A 40 -3.21 6.31 13.88
C ASP A 40 -1.81 5.72 13.68
N TYR A 41 -0.87 6.00 14.59
CA TYR A 41 0.45 5.36 14.57
C TYR A 41 0.33 3.83 14.63
N VAL A 42 -0.43 3.30 15.59
CA VAL A 42 -0.69 1.85 15.72
C VAL A 42 -1.37 1.31 14.47
N ARG A 43 -2.36 2.02 13.93
CA ARG A 43 -3.02 1.64 12.67
C ARG A 43 -2.02 1.54 11.52
N LEU A 44 -1.15 2.53 11.34
CA LEU A 44 -0.15 2.54 10.29
C LEU A 44 0.88 1.42 10.48
N LYS A 45 1.33 1.17 11.71
CA LYS A 45 2.27 0.09 12.04
C LYS A 45 1.75 -1.29 11.65
N HIS A 46 0.47 -1.57 11.95
CA HIS A 46 -0.09 -2.91 11.77
C HIS A 46 -0.85 -3.10 10.46
N ARG A 47 -1.52 -2.07 9.96
CA ARG A 47 -2.33 -2.12 8.72
C ARG A 47 -1.66 -1.48 7.52
N ARG A 48 -0.54 -0.78 7.71
CA ARG A 48 0.31 -0.26 6.63
C ARG A 48 -0.47 0.63 5.66
N LEU A 49 -0.37 0.38 4.34
CA LEU A 49 -1.06 1.16 3.31
C LEU A 49 -2.60 1.15 3.45
N LEU A 50 -3.22 0.08 3.97
CA LEU A 50 -4.65 0.10 4.33
C LEU A 50 -4.94 1.15 5.41
N GLY A 51 -4.07 1.25 6.41
CA GLY A 51 -4.16 2.28 7.45
C GLY A 51 -4.02 3.69 6.88
N ALA A 52 -3.06 3.89 5.97
CA ALA A 52 -2.84 5.15 5.28
C ALA A 52 -4.06 5.56 4.44
N ARG A 53 -4.66 4.63 3.68
CA ARG A 53 -5.90 4.87 2.92
C ARG A 53 -7.05 5.31 3.83
N GLN A 54 -7.22 4.67 4.98
CA GLN A 54 -8.25 5.05 5.93
C GLN A 54 -8.04 6.48 6.48
N ILE A 55 -6.80 6.85 6.78
CA ILE A 55 -6.47 8.22 7.21
C ILE A 55 -6.81 9.22 6.09
N LEU A 56 -6.43 8.95 4.84
CA LEU A 56 -6.74 9.82 3.72
C LEU A 56 -8.25 9.96 3.48
N ARG A 57 -9.03 8.87 3.59
CA ARG A 57 -10.50 8.91 3.53
C ARG A 57 -11.11 9.76 4.63
N ASN A 58 -10.68 9.56 5.88
CA ASN A 58 -11.16 10.35 7.02
C ASN A 58 -10.88 11.86 6.87
N ARG A 59 -9.89 12.22 6.03
CA ARG A 59 -9.54 13.60 5.69
C ARG A 59 -10.25 14.13 4.44
N GLY A 60 -11.07 13.31 3.78
CA GLY A 60 -11.73 13.66 2.51
C GLY A 60 -10.81 13.69 1.30
N GLU A 61 -9.61 13.10 1.38
CA GLU A 61 -8.61 13.12 0.31
C GLU A 61 -8.73 11.90 -0.63
N LEU A 62 -9.49 10.89 -0.23
CA LEU A 62 -9.85 9.73 -1.04
C LEU A 62 -11.34 9.46 -0.92
N PRO A 63 -12.02 9.05 -2.01
CA PRO A 63 -13.41 8.63 -1.93
C PRO A 63 -13.55 7.26 -1.23
N ASP A 64 -14.73 7.01 -0.69
CA ASP A 64 -15.03 5.79 0.09
C ASP A 64 -14.96 4.53 -0.77
N ASP A 65 -15.34 4.64 -2.04
CA ASP A 65 -15.30 3.61 -3.07
C ASP A 65 -13.94 3.53 -3.80
N PHE A 66 -12.91 4.24 -3.32
CA PHE A 66 -11.59 4.18 -3.96
C PHE A 66 -11.05 2.74 -4.03
N GLU A 67 -10.83 2.26 -5.25
CA GLU A 67 -10.16 1.00 -5.56
C GLU A 67 -8.71 1.27 -5.98
N PRO A 68 -7.72 0.72 -5.24
CA PRO A 68 -6.33 0.87 -5.62
C PRO A 68 -6.02 0.08 -6.90
N PRO A 69 -5.08 0.55 -7.73
CA PRO A 69 -4.62 -0.19 -8.89
C PRO A 69 -4.02 -1.54 -8.46
N SER A 70 -4.15 -2.55 -9.33
CA SER A 70 -3.72 -3.91 -9.02
C SER A 70 -2.21 -4.02 -8.80
N GLY A 71 -1.80 -5.02 -8.02
CA GLY A 71 -0.39 -5.30 -7.77
C GLY A 71 0.35 -5.72 -9.04
N ARG A 72 -0.35 -6.37 -9.97
CA ARG A 72 0.18 -6.65 -11.31
C ARG A 72 0.54 -5.39 -12.10
N VAL A 73 -0.30 -4.35 -12.05
CA VAL A 73 -0.08 -3.10 -12.82
C VAL A 73 1.04 -2.28 -12.20
N THR A 74 1.08 -2.22 -10.87
CA THR A 74 1.97 -1.28 -10.17
C THR A 74 3.26 -1.88 -9.64
N GLY A 75 3.36 -3.21 -9.56
CA GLY A 75 4.48 -3.88 -8.90
C GLY A 75 4.47 -3.74 -7.38
N SER A 76 3.38 -3.23 -6.77
CA SER A 76 3.24 -3.09 -5.33
C SER A 76 1.91 -3.62 -4.81
N CYS A 77 1.90 -4.18 -3.61
CA CYS A 77 0.72 -4.70 -2.98
C CYS A 77 -0.26 -3.56 -2.64
N PRO A 78 -1.52 -3.60 -3.11
CA PRO A 78 -2.51 -2.56 -2.83
C PRO A 78 -2.92 -2.47 -1.35
N ASN A 79 -2.59 -3.51 -0.56
CA ASN A 79 -2.95 -3.60 0.85
C ASN A 79 -1.82 -3.11 1.78
N CYS A 80 -0.59 -3.57 1.57
CA CYS A 80 0.51 -3.21 2.47
C CYS A 80 1.49 -2.19 1.88
N GLY A 81 1.53 -2.00 0.57
CA GLY A 81 2.47 -1.09 -0.12
C GLY A 81 3.87 -1.66 -0.38
N ASP A 82 4.11 -2.96 -0.10
CA ASP A 82 5.39 -3.60 -0.43
C ASP A 82 5.44 -4.11 -1.85
N ARG A 83 6.65 -4.32 -2.39
CA ARG A 83 6.80 -4.91 -3.72
C ARG A 83 6.23 -6.31 -3.76
N VAL A 84 5.62 -6.63 -4.89
CA VAL A 84 5.10 -7.95 -5.18
C VAL A 84 6.00 -8.70 -6.15
N SER A 85 5.91 -10.01 -6.14
CA SER A 85 6.56 -10.88 -7.12
C SER A 85 5.51 -11.67 -7.90
N SER A 86 5.83 -11.99 -9.15
CA SER A 86 5.02 -12.88 -9.98
C SER A 86 5.90 -13.97 -10.58
N PRO A 87 6.12 -15.08 -9.86
CA PRO A 87 7.08 -16.10 -10.29
C PRO A 87 6.64 -16.85 -11.57
N ASN A 88 5.34 -16.95 -11.81
CA ASN A 88 4.76 -17.69 -12.93
C ASN A 88 3.87 -16.83 -13.85
N GLY A 89 3.81 -15.52 -13.62
CA GLY A 89 2.97 -14.59 -14.39
C GLY A 89 1.46 -14.71 -14.16
N THR A 90 1.00 -15.74 -13.42
CA THR A 90 -0.41 -16.00 -13.14
C THR A 90 -0.79 -15.70 -11.69
N HIS A 91 0.18 -15.68 -10.79
CA HIS A 91 -0.03 -15.38 -9.39
C HIS A 91 0.81 -14.17 -9.00
N ILE A 92 0.22 -13.28 -8.19
CA ILE A 92 0.92 -12.13 -7.59
C ILE A 92 1.04 -12.37 -6.09
N PHE A 93 2.28 -12.41 -5.61
CA PHE A 93 2.59 -12.64 -4.20
C PHE A 93 3.16 -11.39 -3.56
N CYS A 94 2.66 -11.08 -2.38
CA CYS A 94 3.21 -10.09 -1.48
C CYS A 94 3.94 -10.78 -0.32
N PRO A 95 5.17 -10.37 0.05
CA PRO A 95 5.89 -10.96 1.17
C PRO A 95 5.18 -10.81 2.51
N ASN A 96 4.28 -9.82 2.62
CA ASN A 96 3.55 -9.49 3.85
C ASN A 96 2.08 -9.89 3.84
N CYS A 97 1.47 -10.11 2.67
CA CYS A 97 0.05 -10.45 2.54
C CYS A 97 -0.18 -11.84 1.92
N GLY A 98 0.85 -12.52 1.43
CA GLY A 98 0.72 -13.80 0.73
C GLY A 98 0.23 -13.63 -0.71
N LEU A 99 -0.56 -14.58 -1.20
CA LEU A 99 -1.19 -14.49 -2.52
C LEU A 99 -2.24 -13.37 -2.51
N ILE A 100 -2.10 -12.38 -3.39
CA ILE A 100 -3.03 -11.24 -3.46
C ILE A 100 -3.89 -11.24 -4.73
N GLU A 101 -3.41 -11.83 -5.83
CA GLU A 101 -4.13 -11.91 -7.10
C GLU A 101 -3.79 -13.24 -7.80
N GLU A 102 -4.80 -13.89 -8.38
CA GLU A 102 -4.66 -15.07 -9.23
C GLU A 102 -5.35 -14.81 -10.57
N TYR A 103 -4.71 -15.23 -11.66
CA TYR A 103 -5.21 -15.08 -13.01
C TYR A 103 -5.22 -16.44 -13.71
N HIS A 104 -6.39 -16.83 -14.19
CA HIS A 104 -6.51 -17.96 -15.10
C HIS A 104 -6.27 -17.47 -16.54
N THR A 105 -5.32 -18.07 -17.24
CA THR A 105 -5.23 -17.93 -18.69
C THR A 105 -6.47 -18.60 -19.29
N VAL A 106 -7.43 -17.80 -19.73
CA VAL A 106 -8.54 -18.32 -20.56
C VAL A 106 -7.91 -18.75 -21.88
N SER A 107 -7.67 -20.06 -22.01
CA SER A 107 -7.19 -20.66 -23.25
C SER A 107 -8.36 -20.67 -24.24
N ASN A 108 -8.47 -19.62 -25.06
CA ASN A 108 -9.38 -19.62 -26.20
C ASN A 108 -8.92 -20.72 -27.16
N ARG A 109 -9.66 -21.84 -27.17
CA ARG A 109 -9.66 -22.80 -28.28
C ARG A 109 -10.65 -22.37 -29.35
#